data_AF-A0A3C0CAQ8-F1
#
_entry.id   AF-A0A3C0CAQ8-F1
#
_cell.length_a   1.000
_cell.length_b   1.000
_cell.length_c   1.000
_cell.angle_alpha   90.00
_cell.angle_beta   90.00
_cell.angle_gamma   90.00
#
_symmetry.space_group_name_H-M   'P 1'
#
loop_
_entity.id
_entity.type
_entity.pdbx_description
1 polymer ?
#
loop_
_entity_poly.entity_id
_entity_poly.type
_entity_poly.pdbx_seq_one_letter_code
_entity_poly.pdbx_strand_id
1 'polypeptide(L)'
;MSGKRPKWICAAELSETSRLFARTVAEVDPAWIEWAAAHLVKKNYQEPHWSKKQGAVEALLTITLYGLRLVEGRRALYTSIDPKLCRELLIRNGLVEGEFPGHYEFLEHNRALIDEVEHLEDQQRRRDLLVDESVLEEFYDARLPQDITTLRAFDHYWRKQKQKDPHYLDFSKDLVIRGGTALDHNLLYPEFWHQGSFKLPLSYVFDPSAKNDGVSVHIPLTVLNQISSSDFAWQVPGIRQELLSTLIKSLPKRLRRNLIPAPDYAKALMESLGTTPQGDLFALCAKELTRMGGEIVNPDDFDRTLIPRHLFMTFVIEDSKGKVVASGKNFEALADSLQLKARDALKEAVK
;
A
#
# COMPACT_ATOMS: atom_id res chain seq x y z
N MET A 1 -23.70 -59.16 -15.13
CA MET A 1 -22.73 -58.47 -14.25
C MET A 1 -23.35 -58.32 -12.85
N SER A 2 -23.12 -59.24 -11.90
CA SER A 2 -23.88 -59.30 -10.63
C SER A 2 -23.12 -58.81 -9.39
N GLY A 3 -22.22 -57.82 -9.53
CA GLY A 3 -21.39 -57.38 -8.38
C GLY A 3 -20.95 -55.92 -8.35
N LYS A 4 -21.04 -55.18 -9.47
CA LYS A 4 -20.70 -53.74 -9.48
C LYS A 4 -21.96 -52.90 -9.31
N ARG A 5 -21.92 -51.95 -8.37
CA ARG A 5 -22.95 -50.92 -8.15
C ARG A 5 -22.41 -49.59 -8.69
N PRO A 6 -22.51 -49.34 -10.00
CA PRO A 6 -22.06 -48.08 -10.58
C PRO A 6 -22.89 -46.92 -10.01
N LYS A 7 -22.25 -45.75 -9.87
CA LYS A 7 -22.92 -44.53 -9.39
C LYS A 7 -23.94 -44.00 -10.39
N TRP A 8 -23.71 -44.24 -11.68
CA TRP A 8 -24.53 -43.78 -12.79
C TRP A 8 -24.96 -44.95 -13.66
N ILE A 9 -26.26 -44.99 -13.94
CA ILE A 9 -26.87 -46.00 -14.81
C ILE A 9 -27.83 -45.34 -15.79
N CYS A 10 -27.94 -45.93 -16.97
CA CYS A 10 -29.03 -45.67 -17.91
C CYS A 10 -29.95 -46.90 -17.91
N ALA A 11 -31.24 -46.69 -17.77
CA ALA A 11 -32.25 -47.74 -17.83
C ALA A 11 -33.17 -47.48 -19.03
N ALA A 12 -33.43 -48.52 -19.84
CA ALA A 12 -34.34 -48.38 -20.96
C ALA A 12 -35.80 -48.25 -20.51
N GLU A 13 -36.15 -48.87 -19.38
CA GLU A 13 -37.50 -48.81 -18.82
C GLU A 13 -37.48 -48.87 -17.28
N LEU A 14 -38.48 -48.23 -16.67
CA LEU A 14 -38.80 -48.34 -15.26
C LEU A 14 -40.14 -49.08 -15.12
N SER A 15 -40.15 -50.15 -14.31
CA SER A 15 -41.36 -50.94 -14.05
C SER A 15 -41.64 -50.98 -12.55
N GLU A 16 -42.86 -50.63 -12.15
CA GLU A 16 -43.29 -50.69 -10.75
C GLU A 16 -44.20 -51.90 -10.55
N THR A 17 -43.80 -52.80 -9.64
CA THR A 17 -44.63 -53.95 -9.24
C THR A 17 -44.86 -53.91 -7.73
N SER A 18 -43.91 -54.45 -6.96
CA SER A 18 -43.86 -54.30 -5.49
C SER A 18 -42.97 -53.13 -5.05
N ARG A 19 -41.98 -52.78 -5.88
CA ARG A 19 -41.05 -51.66 -5.76
C ARG A 19 -40.77 -51.14 -7.17
N LEU A 20 -40.18 -49.96 -7.29
CA LEU A 20 -39.68 -49.44 -8.56
C LEU A 20 -38.42 -50.21 -8.98
N PHE A 21 -38.46 -50.86 -10.13
CA PHE A 21 -37.33 -51.57 -10.71
C PHE A 21 -36.91 -50.94 -12.04
N ALA A 22 -35.60 -50.73 -12.21
CA ALA A 22 -35.01 -50.40 -13.51
C ALA A 22 -34.67 -51.69 -14.28
N ARG A 23 -35.09 -51.78 -15.54
CA ARG A 23 -34.80 -52.93 -16.42
C ARG A 23 -33.98 -52.51 -17.62
N THR A 24 -33.24 -53.47 -18.17
CA THR A 24 -32.31 -53.26 -19.30
C THR A 24 -31.36 -52.11 -18.98
N VAL A 25 -30.51 -52.33 -17.96
CA VAL A 25 -29.67 -51.30 -17.35
C VAL A 25 -28.24 -51.43 -17.84
N ALA A 26 -27.62 -50.31 -18.19
CA ALA A 26 -26.20 -50.19 -18.49
C ALA A 26 -25.52 -49.15 -17.58
N GLU A 27 -24.26 -49.40 -17.24
CA GLU A 27 -23.39 -48.39 -16.63
C GLU A 27 -23.15 -47.26 -17.65
N VAL A 28 -23.17 -46.01 -17.18
CA VAL A 28 -22.98 -44.83 -18.03
C VAL A 28 -22.03 -43.85 -17.36
N ASP A 29 -21.14 -43.26 -18.14
CA ASP A 29 -20.32 -42.13 -17.69
C ASP A 29 -21.12 -40.82 -17.79
N PRO A 30 -21.19 -39.99 -16.73
CA PRO A 30 -21.82 -38.67 -16.78
C PRO A 30 -21.34 -37.78 -17.92
N ALA A 31 -20.08 -37.90 -18.35
CA ALA A 31 -19.53 -37.15 -19.47
C ALA A 31 -20.23 -37.49 -20.80
N TRP A 32 -20.67 -38.74 -20.97
CA TRP A 32 -21.43 -39.14 -22.16
C TRP A 32 -22.83 -38.51 -22.16
N ILE A 33 -23.45 -38.42 -20.98
CA ILE A 33 -24.76 -37.77 -20.81
C ILE A 33 -24.65 -36.27 -21.11
N GLU A 34 -23.59 -35.61 -20.62
CA GLU A 34 -23.33 -34.19 -20.87
C GLU A 34 -23.28 -33.90 -22.39
N TRP A 35 -22.61 -34.75 -23.16
CA TRP A 35 -22.50 -34.61 -24.61
C TRP A 35 -23.80 -35.00 -25.34
N ALA A 36 -24.36 -36.19 -25.06
CA ALA A 36 -25.52 -36.71 -25.77
C ALA A 36 -26.82 -35.93 -25.48
N ALA A 37 -26.95 -35.38 -24.28
CA ALA A 37 -28.12 -34.61 -23.84
C ALA A 37 -27.82 -33.11 -23.69
N ALA A 38 -26.88 -32.57 -24.48
CA ALA A 38 -26.44 -31.17 -24.38
C ALA A 38 -27.59 -30.13 -24.47
N HIS A 39 -28.70 -30.49 -25.11
CA HIS A 39 -29.90 -29.65 -25.24
C HIS A 39 -30.84 -29.69 -24.01
N LEU A 40 -30.64 -30.64 -23.09
CA LEU A 40 -31.45 -30.83 -21.88
C LEU A 40 -30.73 -30.44 -20.60
N VAL A 41 -29.39 -30.35 -20.64
CA VAL A 41 -28.61 -29.98 -19.47
C VAL A 41 -28.75 -28.49 -19.15
N LYS A 42 -28.81 -28.16 -17.86
CA LYS A 42 -28.74 -26.79 -17.35
C LYS A 42 -27.35 -26.53 -16.81
N LYS A 43 -26.70 -25.49 -17.32
CA LYS A 43 -25.38 -25.02 -16.87
C LYS A 43 -25.57 -23.86 -15.91
N ASN A 44 -24.93 -23.93 -14.76
CA ASN A 44 -24.89 -22.86 -13.77
C ASN A 44 -23.44 -22.51 -13.46
N TYR A 45 -23.12 -21.23 -13.43
CA TYR A 45 -21.79 -20.71 -13.18
C TYR A 45 -21.81 -19.94 -11.84
N GLN A 46 -20.80 -20.19 -11.00
CA GLN A 46 -20.67 -19.57 -9.69
C GLN A 46 -19.26 -19.03 -9.51
N GLU A 47 -19.13 -18.03 -8.64
CA GLU A 47 -17.84 -17.44 -8.24
C GLU A 47 -16.97 -17.01 -9.43
N PRO A 48 -17.48 -16.16 -10.34
CA PRO A 48 -16.65 -15.60 -11.40
C PRO A 48 -15.53 -14.75 -10.78
N HIS A 49 -14.28 -15.08 -11.10
CA HIS A 49 -13.11 -14.39 -10.58
C HIS A 49 -12.00 -14.32 -11.63
N TRP A 50 -11.16 -13.29 -11.55
CA TRP A 50 -9.97 -13.19 -12.38
C TRP A 50 -8.98 -14.32 -12.04
N SER A 51 -8.53 -15.06 -13.05
CA SER A 51 -7.52 -16.10 -12.91
C SER A 51 -6.22 -15.60 -13.53
N LYS A 52 -5.30 -15.10 -12.69
CA LYS A 52 -3.96 -14.65 -13.12
C LYS A 52 -3.23 -15.67 -14.00
N LYS A 53 -3.40 -16.97 -13.68
CA LYS A 53 -2.79 -18.07 -14.45
C LYS A 53 -3.36 -18.17 -15.87
N GLN A 54 -4.66 -17.97 -16.05
CA GLN A 54 -5.29 -18.04 -17.38
C GLN A 54 -5.31 -16.70 -18.11
N GLY A 55 -5.13 -15.59 -17.39
CA GLY A 55 -5.32 -14.25 -17.93
C GLY A 55 -6.77 -14.03 -18.40
N ALA A 56 -7.74 -14.61 -17.70
CA ALA A 56 -9.16 -14.53 -18.02
C ALA A 56 -10.01 -14.80 -16.78
N VAL A 57 -11.28 -14.45 -16.83
CA VAL A 57 -12.23 -14.78 -15.76
C VAL A 57 -12.64 -16.24 -15.86
N GLU A 58 -12.46 -16.97 -14.75
CA GLU A 58 -12.92 -18.34 -14.56
C GLU A 58 -14.11 -18.36 -13.60
N ALA A 59 -14.97 -19.35 -13.76
CA ALA A 59 -16.07 -19.63 -12.84
C ALA A 59 -16.18 -21.14 -12.59
N LEU A 60 -16.83 -21.52 -11.49
CA LEU A 60 -17.19 -22.90 -11.19
C LEU A 60 -18.48 -23.28 -11.92
N LEU A 61 -18.36 -24.22 -12.85
CA LEU A 61 -19.46 -24.76 -13.63
C LEU A 61 -20.06 -25.99 -12.94
N THR A 62 -21.37 -25.92 -12.69
CA THR A 62 -22.21 -27.07 -12.33
C THR A 62 -23.16 -27.36 -13.47
N ILE A 63 -23.22 -28.63 -13.90
CA ILE A 63 -24.12 -29.09 -14.96
C ILE A 63 -25.14 -30.03 -14.33
N THR A 64 -26.42 -29.77 -14.57
CA THR A 64 -27.52 -30.58 -14.06
C THR A 64 -28.41 -31.09 -15.18
N LEU A 65 -28.96 -32.28 -15.02
CA LEU A 65 -29.99 -32.86 -15.88
C LEU A 65 -31.14 -33.34 -14.99
N TYR A 66 -32.33 -32.74 -15.13
CA TYR A 66 -33.51 -33.07 -14.34
C TYR A 66 -33.29 -33.14 -12.81
N GLY A 67 -32.44 -32.25 -12.28
CA GLY A 67 -32.10 -32.19 -10.86
C GLY A 67 -30.91 -33.06 -10.44
N LEU A 68 -30.41 -33.94 -11.32
CA LEU A 68 -29.19 -34.72 -11.09
C LEU A 68 -27.95 -33.91 -11.49
N ARG A 69 -26.95 -33.83 -10.62
CA ARG A 69 -25.67 -33.14 -10.90
C ARG A 69 -24.75 -34.03 -11.71
N LEU A 70 -24.58 -33.74 -13.00
CA LEU A 70 -23.66 -34.45 -13.89
C LEU A 70 -22.21 -34.02 -13.64
N VAL A 71 -22.01 -32.72 -13.42
CA VAL A 71 -20.71 -32.09 -13.19
C VAL A 71 -20.85 -31.10 -12.04
N GLU A 72 -19.89 -31.10 -11.13
CA GLU A 72 -19.87 -30.21 -9.97
C GLU A 72 -18.48 -29.57 -9.86
N GLY A 73 -18.44 -28.23 -9.83
CA GLY A 73 -17.21 -27.47 -9.60
C GLY A 73 -16.16 -27.53 -10.73
N ARG A 74 -16.54 -27.85 -11.98
CA ARG A 74 -15.58 -27.83 -13.10
C ARG A 74 -15.21 -26.38 -13.40
N ARG A 75 -13.92 -26.03 -13.43
CA ARG A 75 -13.50 -24.68 -13.86
C ARG A 75 -13.81 -24.48 -15.34
N ALA A 76 -14.39 -23.33 -15.67
CA ALA A 76 -14.68 -22.94 -17.04
C ALA A 76 -14.42 -21.45 -17.25
N LEU A 77 -14.00 -21.07 -18.46
CA LEU A 77 -13.89 -19.67 -18.86
C LEU A 77 -15.27 -19.02 -18.86
N TYR A 78 -15.34 -17.80 -18.34
CA TYR A 78 -16.58 -17.04 -18.20
C TYR A 78 -16.79 -16.00 -19.32
N THR A 79 -15.81 -15.84 -20.21
CA THR A 79 -15.76 -14.81 -21.26
C THR A 79 -16.98 -14.77 -22.16
N SER A 80 -17.54 -15.92 -22.55
CA SER A 80 -18.72 -16.00 -23.42
C SER A 80 -20.05 -15.86 -22.67
N ILE A 81 -20.03 -15.88 -21.34
CA ILE A 81 -21.24 -15.84 -20.49
C ILE A 81 -21.56 -14.40 -20.11
N ASP A 82 -20.57 -13.68 -19.59
CA ASP A 82 -20.68 -12.26 -19.28
C ASP A 82 -19.40 -11.51 -19.69
N PRO A 83 -19.31 -11.10 -20.97
CA PRO A 83 -18.15 -10.35 -21.46
C PRO A 83 -17.93 -9.04 -20.70
N LYS A 84 -19.01 -8.40 -20.22
CA LYS A 84 -18.94 -7.12 -19.52
C LYS A 84 -18.25 -7.29 -18.16
N LEU A 85 -18.71 -8.26 -17.36
CA LEU A 85 -18.05 -8.59 -16.09
C LEU A 85 -16.60 -9.02 -16.30
N CYS A 86 -16.32 -9.77 -17.37
CA CYS A 86 -14.96 -10.18 -17.69
C CYS A 86 -14.02 -9.00 -17.96
N ARG A 87 -14.53 -7.98 -18.65
CA ARG A 87 -13.81 -6.74 -18.89
C ARG A 87 -13.59 -5.96 -17.60
N GLU A 88 -14.63 -5.79 -16.77
CA GLU A 88 -14.53 -5.09 -15.49
C GLU A 88 -13.45 -5.73 -14.60
N LEU A 89 -13.45 -7.06 -14.46
CA LEU A 89 -12.44 -7.79 -13.68
C LEU A 89 -11.04 -7.76 -14.32
N LEU A 90 -10.95 -7.77 -15.66
CA LEU A 90 -9.67 -7.60 -16.35
C LEU A 90 -9.05 -6.24 -16.05
N ILE A 91 -9.84 -5.17 -16.05
CA ILE A 91 -9.35 -3.82 -15.77
C ILE A 91 -8.93 -3.72 -14.30
N ARG A 92 -9.84 -4.05 -13.37
CA ARG A 92 -9.57 -3.95 -11.93
C ARG A 92 -8.38 -4.82 -11.52
N ASN A 93 -8.52 -6.14 -11.61
CA ASN A 93 -7.50 -7.05 -11.11
C ASN A 93 -6.25 -7.04 -12.01
N GLY A 94 -6.46 -7.02 -13.32
CA GLY A 94 -5.36 -7.11 -14.26
C GLY A 94 -4.51 -5.85 -14.37
N LEU A 95 -5.15 -4.71 -14.64
CA LEU A 95 -4.45 -3.45 -14.96
C LEU A 95 -4.26 -2.55 -13.74
N VAL A 96 -5.26 -2.44 -12.86
CA VAL A 96 -5.17 -1.55 -11.68
C VAL A 96 -4.43 -2.23 -10.54
N GLU A 97 -4.82 -3.45 -10.15
CA GLU A 97 -4.11 -4.23 -9.13
C GLU A 97 -2.79 -4.85 -9.65
N GLY A 98 -2.57 -4.87 -10.97
CA GLY A 98 -1.32 -5.32 -11.59
C GLY A 98 -1.16 -6.85 -11.62
N GLU A 99 -2.25 -7.61 -11.67
CA GLU A 99 -2.20 -9.08 -11.69
C GLU A 99 -1.87 -9.69 -13.06
N PHE A 100 -1.57 -8.91 -14.09
CA PHE A 100 -1.15 -9.48 -15.37
C PHE A 100 0.17 -10.30 -15.25
N PRO A 101 0.21 -11.52 -15.78
CA PRO A 101 1.45 -12.29 -15.88
C PRO A 101 2.31 -11.72 -17.02
N GLY A 102 3.40 -11.03 -16.68
CA GLY A 102 4.33 -10.50 -17.68
C GLY A 102 4.97 -9.19 -17.24
N HIS A 103 5.72 -8.59 -18.15
CA HIS A 103 6.36 -7.30 -17.94
C HIS A 103 5.80 -6.29 -18.95
N TYR A 104 5.23 -5.21 -18.43
CA TYR A 104 4.63 -4.14 -19.21
C TYR A 104 5.16 -2.81 -18.68
N GLU A 105 5.95 -2.10 -19.48
CA GLU A 105 6.58 -0.83 -19.11
C GLU A 105 5.57 0.19 -18.56
N PHE A 106 4.38 0.32 -19.19
CA PHE A 106 3.34 1.24 -18.72
C PHE A 106 2.78 0.85 -17.35
N LEU A 107 2.65 -0.45 -17.03
CA LEU A 107 2.17 -0.88 -15.72
C LEU A 107 3.20 -0.58 -14.63
N GLU A 108 4.49 -0.74 -14.93
CA GLU A 108 5.56 -0.38 -14.01
C GLU A 108 5.62 1.12 -13.77
N HIS A 109 5.48 1.91 -14.84
CA HIS A 109 5.37 3.37 -14.74
C HIS A 109 4.19 3.79 -13.87
N ASN A 110 3.00 3.21 -14.13
CA ASN A 110 1.77 3.52 -13.39
C ASN A 110 1.86 3.12 -11.93
N ARG A 111 2.44 1.94 -11.63
CA ARG A 111 2.68 1.49 -10.27
C ARG A 111 3.66 2.42 -9.55
N ALA A 112 4.78 2.77 -10.18
CA ALA A 112 5.74 3.70 -9.61
C ALA A 112 5.13 5.07 -9.31
N LEU A 113 4.21 5.55 -10.16
CA LEU A 113 3.50 6.80 -9.91
C LEU A 113 2.50 6.69 -8.75
N ILE A 114 1.77 5.58 -8.62
CA ILE A 114 0.92 5.33 -7.44
C ILE A 114 1.78 5.29 -6.18
N ASP A 115 2.87 4.53 -6.18
CA ASP A 115 3.78 4.39 -5.05
C ASP A 115 4.40 5.75 -4.66
N GLU A 116 4.73 6.61 -5.66
CA GLU A 116 5.18 7.99 -5.42
C GLU A 116 4.10 8.77 -4.66
N VAL A 117 2.84 8.71 -5.10
CA VAL A 117 1.74 9.44 -4.47
C VAL A 117 1.41 8.91 -3.08
N GLU A 118 1.41 7.60 -2.87
CA GLU A 118 1.25 7.00 -1.53
C GLU A 118 2.37 7.45 -0.57
N HIS A 119 3.60 7.57 -1.07
CA HIS A 119 4.70 8.11 -0.28
C HIS A 119 4.47 9.58 0.10
N LEU A 120 3.96 10.40 -0.83
CA LEU A 120 3.55 11.79 -0.55
C LEU A 120 2.45 11.83 0.52
N GLU A 121 1.49 10.91 0.51
CA GLU A 121 0.44 10.81 1.52
C GLU A 121 0.99 10.55 2.92
N ASP A 122 1.96 9.64 3.06
CA ASP A 122 2.63 9.36 4.32
C ASP A 122 3.40 10.58 4.84
N GLN A 123 4.12 11.27 3.95
CA GLN A 123 4.89 12.46 4.27
C GLN A 123 4.01 13.63 4.72
N GLN A 124 2.94 13.92 3.97
CA GLN A 124 2.00 14.98 4.28
C GLN A 124 0.97 14.59 5.35
N ARG A 125 0.96 13.32 5.77
CA ARG A 125 -0.01 12.75 6.70
C ARG A 125 -1.45 13.00 6.23
N ARG A 126 -1.71 12.77 4.95
CA ARG A 126 -2.99 13.01 4.25
C ARG A 126 -3.33 11.82 3.36
N ARG A 127 -4.44 11.13 3.64
CA ARG A 127 -4.92 9.93 2.90
C ARG A 127 -5.91 10.24 1.77
N ASP A 128 -5.95 11.50 1.33
CA ASP A 128 -6.91 12.00 0.34
C ASP A 128 -6.23 12.48 -0.95
N LEU A 129 -4.93 12.20 -1.11
CA LEU A 129 -4.16 12.66 -2.26
C LEU A 129 -4.31 11.69 -3.44
N LEU A 130 -4.28 10.39 -3.20
CA LEU A 130 -4.49 9.39 -4.24
C LEU A 130 -5.95 9.37 -4.67
N VAL A 131 -6.21 9.31 -5.99
CA VAL A 131 -7.56 9.09 -6.51
C VAL A 131 -8.08 7.71 -6.18
N ASP A 132 -9.40 7.56 -6.15
CA ASP A 132 -10.03 6.27 -5.92
C ASP A 132 -9.75 5.31 -7.09
N GLU A 133 -9.71 4.01 -6.80
CA GLU A 133 -9.45 2.96 -7.79
C GLU A 133 -10.39 3.05 -9.01
N SER A 134 -11.64 3.45 -8.79
CA SER A 134 -12.62 3.65 -9.86
C SER A 134 -12.19 4.68 -10.92
N VAL A 135 -11.44 5.72 -10.54
CA VAL A 135 -10.91 6.72 -11.48
C VAL A 135 -9.85 6.08 -12.39
N LEU A 136 -9.03 5.18 -11.84
CA LEU A 136 -8.03 4.43 -12.59
C LEU A 136 -8.69 3.39 -13.50
N GLU A 137 -9.76 2.72 -13.04
CA GLU A 137 -10.59 1.83 -13.85
C GLU A 137 -11.21 2.57 -15.05
N GLU A 138 -11.81 3.74 -14.81
CA GLU A 138 -12.40 4.60 -15.85
C GLU A 138 -11.37 5.06 -16.89
N PHE A 139 -10.14 5.38 -16.46
CA PHE A 139 -9.05 5.74 -17.37
C PHE A 139 -8.76 4.64 -18.40
N TYR A 140 -8.70 3.39 -17.94
CA TYR A 140 -8.45 2.23 -18.81
C TYR A 140 -9.69 1.90 -19.65
N ASP A 141 -10.88 1.91 -19.06
CA ASP A 141 -12.12 1.57 -19.77
C ASP A 141 -12.38 2.51 -20.95
N ALA A 142 -12.12 3.81 -20.77
CA ALA A 142 -12.26 4.81 -21.83
C ALA A 142 -11.27 4.62 -23.00
N ARG A 143 -10.12 3.97 -22.76
CA ARG A 143 -9.02 3.82 -23.74
C ARG A 143 -9.00 2.46 -24.44
N LEU A 144 -9.53 1.43 -23.81
CA LEU A 144 -9.49 0.06 -24.33
C LEU A 144 -10.73 -0.23 -25.19
N PRO A 145 -10.59 -0.89 -26.35
CA PRO A 145 -11.72 -1.45 -27.09
C PRO A 145 -12.60 -2.36 -26.25
N GLN A 146 -13.92 -2.30 -26.45
CA GLN A 146 -14.93 -2.99 -25.63
C GLN A 146 -14.85 -4.53 -25.66
N ASP A 147 -14.23 -5.11 -26.69
CA ASP A 147 -14.05 -6.55 -26.87
C ASP A 147 -12.86 -7.14 -26.08
N ILE A 148 -12.04 -6.29 -25.43
CA ILE A 148 -10.95 -6.73 -24.57
C ILE A 148 -11.52 -7.25 -23.25
N THR A 149 -11.55 -8.57 -23.14
CA THR A 149 -12.13 -9.33 -22.02
C THR A 149 -11.19 -10.41 -21.47
N THR A 150 -10.04 -10.60 -22.13
CA THR A 150 -8.99 -11.55 -21.73
C THR A 150 -7.63 -10.91 -21.97
N LEU A 151 -6.62 -11.36 -21.23
CA LEU A 151 -5.23 -10.96 -21.40
C LEU A 151 -4.75 -11.21 -22.83
N ARG A 152 -5.13 -12.33 -23.44
CA ARG A 152 -4.75 -12.64 -24.82
C ARG A 152 -5.29 -11.60 -25.81
N ALA A 153 -6.53 -11.15 -25.62
CA ALA A 153 -7.11 -10.09 -26.42
C ALA A 153 -6.39 -8.75 -26.17
N PHE A 154 -6.08 -8.45 -24.91
CA PHE A 154 -5.30 -7.28 -24.51
C PHE A 154 -3.91 -7.28 -25.16
N ASP A 155 -3.13 -8.36 -25.05
CA ASP A 155 -1.77 -8.46 -25.61
C ASP A 155 -1.76 -8.24 -27.13
N HIS A 156 -2.73 -8.84 -27.83
CA HIS A 156 -2.86 -8.66 -29.27
C HIS A 156 -3.15 -7.20 -29.65
N TYR A 157 -4.02 -6.52 -28.89
CA TYR A 157 -4.30 -5.10 -29.05
C TYR A 157 -3.07 -4.25 -28.71
N TRP A 158 -2.48 -4.46 -27.54
CA TRP A 158 -1.39 -3.66 -27.00
C TRP A 158 -0.14 -3.73 -27.87
N ARG A 159 0.17 -4.90 -28.46
CA ARG A 159 1.29 -5.05 -29.41
C ARG A 159 1.19 -4.10 -30.61
N LYS A 160 -0.03 -3.77 -31.06
CA LYS A 160 -0.26 -2.81 -32.15
C LYS A 160 -0.32 -1.38 -31.64
N GLN A 161 -0.94 -1.16 -30.48
CA GLN A 161 -1.09 0.18 -29.91
C GLN A 161 0.25 0.76 -29.44
N LYS A 162 1.09 -0.04 -28.77
CA LYS A 162 2.44 0.36 -28.32
C LYS A 162 3.33 0.86 -29.46
N GLN A 163 3.16 0.35 -30.67
CA GLN A 163 3.92 0.82 -31.84
C GLN A 163 3.52 2.22 -32.29
N LYS A 164 2.29 2.65 -31.99
CA LYS A 164 1.78 3.99 -32.32
C LYS A 164 2.09 4.97 -31.20
N ASP A 165 1.81 4.55 -29.97
CA ASP A 165 2.03 5.35 -28.77
C ASP A 165 2.32 4.40 -27.59
N PRO A 166 3.59 4.27 -27.16
CA PRO A 166 3.95 3.41 -26.04
C PRO A 166 3.44 3.92 -24.69
N HIS A 167 3.12 5.23 -24.58
CA HIS A 167 2.65 5.89 -23.36
C HIS A 167 1.13 6.01 -23.30
N TYR A 168 0.40 5.39 -24.24
CA TYR A 168 -1.05 5.54 -24.36
C TYR A 168 -1.83 5.14 -23.10
N LEU A 169 -1.27 4.22 -22.32
CA LEU A 169 -1.83 3.71 -21.06
C LEU A 169 -1.07 4.22 -19.83
N ASP A 170 -0.15 5.17 -19.99
CA ASP A 170 0.57 5.77 -18.86
C ASP A 170 -0.34 6.74 -18.12
N PHE A 171 -0.32 6.66 -16.79
CA PHE A 171 -0.97 7.61 -15.91
C PHE A 171 -0.23 8.94 -15.90
N SER A 172 -0.97 10.03 -15.93
CA SER A 172 -0.43 11.36 -15.65
C SER A 172 -0.51 11.68 -14.16
N LYS A 173 0.42 12.51 -13.66
CA LYS A 173 0.35 13.01 -12.27
C LYS A 173 -1.00 13.64 -11.93
N ASP A 174 -1.59 14.41 -12.86
CA ASP A 174 -2.90 15.04 -12.69
C ASP A 174 -4.07 14.05 -12.61
N LEU A 175 -3.90 12.83 -13.13
CA LEU A 175 -4.90 11.77 -13.01
C LEU A 175 -4.82 11.13 -11.63
N VAL A 176 -3.60 10.87 -11.15
CA VAL A 176 -3.37 10.09 -9.92
C VAL A 176 -3.54 10.95 -8.67
N ILE A 177 -3.21 12.25 -8.74
CA ILE A 177 -3.23 13.17 -7.62
C ILE A 177 -4.51 14.02 -7.60
N ARG A 178 -5.28 13.94 -6.52
CA ARG A 178 -6.38 14.88 -6.23
C ARG A 178 -5.84 16.29 -6.02
N GLY A 179 -6.39 17.24 -6.78
CA GLY A 179 -6.22 18.67 -6.52
C GLY A 179 -4.91 19.29 -7.01
N GLY A 180 -4.11 18.58 -7.82
CA GLY A 180 -3.02 19.09 -8.66
C GLY A 180 -2.18 20.23 -8.10
N THR A 181 -1.01 19.92 -7.51
CA THR A 181 0.26 20.68 -7.52
C THR A 181 1.16 20.18 -6.39
N ALA A 182 2.18 19.38 -6.72
CA ALA A 182 3.27 19.09 -5.81
C ALA A 182 4.42 20.08 -6.09
N LEU A 183 4.43 21.24 -5.43
CA LEU A 183 5.58 22.15 -5.47
C LEU A 183 6.50 21.88 -4.26
N ASP A 184 7.81 21.78 -4.54
CA ASP A 184 8.94 21.68 -3.59
C ASP A 184 8.84 20.61 -2.47
N HIS A 185 8.17 19.50 -2.75
CA HIS A 185 7.99 18.41 -1.81
C HIS A 185 9.31 17.85 -1.23
N ASN A 186 10.32 17.63 -2.08
CA ASN A 186 11.61 17.06 -1.64
C ASN A 186 12.40 17.97 -0.68
N LEU A 187 12.17 19.29 -0.71
CA LEU A 187 12.78 20.21 0.25
C LEU A 187 12.11 20.15 1.61
N LEU A 188 10.80 19.89 1.64
CA LEU A 188 10.01 19.78 2.86
C LEU A 188 10.17 18.40 3.52
N TYR A 189 10.26 17.35 2.70
CA TYR A 189 10.33 15.95 3.14
C TYR A 189 11.54 15.26 2.48
N PRO A 190 12.76 15.51 2.99
CA PRO A 190 13.97 14.95 2.40
C PRO A 190 14.04 13.43 2.58
N GLU A 191 14.63 12.73 1.62
CA GLU A 191 14.91 11.28 1.74
C GLU A 191 16.05 10.97 2.72
N PHE A 192 16.91 11.96 3.00
CA PHE A 192 18.08 11.77 3.83
C PHE A 192 18.27 12.92 4.83
N TRP A 193 18.67 12.56 6.04
CA TRP A 193 19.18 13.47 7.04
C TRP A 193 20.70 13.56 6.95
N HIS A 194 21.23 14.77 6.98
CA HIS A 194 22.67 15.02 6.95
C HIS A 194 23.14 15.51 8.33
N GLN A 195 24.06 14.78 8.96
CA GLN A 195 24.74 15.20 10.18
C GLN A 195 26.25 15.01 10.03
N GLY A 196 26.99 16.13 9.94
CA GLY A 196 28.41 16.09 9.61
C GLY A 196 28.66 15.40 8.26
N SER A 197 29.44 14.33 8.26
CA SER A 197 29.71 13.51 7.07
C SER A 197 28.71 12.38 6.85
N PHE A 198 27.75 12.18 7.77
CA PHE A 198 26.78 11.08 7.67
C PHE A 198 25.56 11.49 6.85
N LYS A 199 25.19 10.61 5.91
CA LYS A 199 23.95 10.66 5.14
C LYS A 199 23.06 9.51 5.62
N LEU A 200 22.04 9.83 6.43
CA LEU A 200 21.17 8.86 7.10
C LEU A 200 19.82 8.79 6.38
N PRO A 201 19.37 7.62 5.92
CA PRO A 201 18.06 7.48 5.26
C PRO A 201 16.91 7.85 6.20
N LEU A 202 15.86 8.47 5.64
CA LEU A 202 14.61 8.77 6.33
C LEU A 202 13.48 7.92 5.73
N SER A 203 12.57 7.49 6.60
CA SER A 203 11.28 6.91 6.18
C SER A 203 10.12 7.64 6.86
N TYR A 204 8.98 7.67 6.19
CA TYR A 204 7.78 8.39 6.59
C TYR A 204 6.63 7.40 6.65
N VAL A 205 5.89 7.42 7.75
CA VAL A 205 4.71 6.57 7.95
C VAL A 205 3.61 7.42 8.53
N PHE A 206 2.42 7.35 7.92
CA PHE A 206 1.20 7.89 8.51
C PHE A 206 0.27 6.78 8.99
N ASP A 207 0.52 6.27 10.19
CA ASP A 207 -0.36 5.30 10.84
C ASP A 207 -0.40 5.60 12.34
N PRO A 208 -1.45 6.28 12.83
CA PRO A 208 -1.58 6.62 14.25
C PRO A 208 -1.52 5.43 15.21
N SER A 209 -1.74 4.20 14.72
CA SER A 209 -1.66 2.97 15.51
C SER A 209 -0.26 2.35 15.52
N ALA A 210 0.59 2.69 14.54
CA ALA A 210 1.93 2.14 14.40
C ALA A 210 2.92 2.75 15.40
N LYS A 211 3.90 1.95 15.84
CA LYS A 211 4.95 2.42 16.76
C LYS A 211 5.92 3.41 16.11
N ASN A 212 6.10 3.30 14.80
CA ASN A 212 6.98 4.11 13.95
C ASN A 212 6.23 5.24 13.21
N ASP A 213 5.00 5.59 13.64
CA ASP A 213 4.28 6.74 13.10
C ASP A 213 5.14 8.01 13.14
N GLY A 214 5.07 8.78 12.04
CA GLY A 214 5.89 9.96 11.79
C GLY A 214 7.16 9.64 11.00
N VAL A 215 8.24 10.33 11.34
CA VAL A 215 9.54 10.21 10.66
C VAL A 215 10.42 9.23 11.41
N SER A 216 11.06 8.33 10.67
CA SER A 216 12.11 7.46 11.19
C SER A 216 13.46 7.79 10.53
N VAL A 217 14.52 7.80 11.31
CA VAL A 217 15.90 7.92 10.83
C VAL A 217 16.61 6.58 10.99
N HIS A 218 17.22 6.12 9.90
CA HIS A 218 17.95 4.86 9.83
C HIS A 218 19.43 5.10 10.08
N ILE A 219 19.96 4.48 11.14
CA ILE A 219 21.32 4.71 11.63
C ILE A 219 22.08 3.39 11.60
N PRO A 220 23.16 3.28 10.80
CA PRO A 220 24.04 2.13 10.85
C PRO A 220 24.67 1.97 12.24
N LEU A 221 24.65 0.75 12.75
CA LEU A 221 25.19 0.39 14.05
C LEU A 221 26.67 0.77 14.20
N THR A 222 27.42 0.81 13.09
CA THR A 222 28.84 1.20 13.04
C THR A 222 29.08 2.67 13.34
N VAL A 223 28.12 3.55 13.08
CA VAL A 223 28.25 5.00 13.29
C VAL A 223 27.50 5.50 14.52
N LEU A 224 26.81 4.62 15.25
CA LEU A 224 25.94 4.95 16.37
C LEU A 224 26.58 5.90 17.39
N ASN A 225 27.83 5.65 17.79
CA ASN A 225 28.54 6.47 18.78
C ASN A 225 29.05 7.81 18.24
N GLN A 226 28.90 8.08 16.93
CA GLN A 226 29.32 9.31 16.27
C GLN A 226 28.14 10.24 15.95
N ILE A 227 26.91 9.78 16.22
CA ILE A 227 25.67 10.52 15.98
C ILE A 227 25.25 11.26 17.25
N SER A 228 24.78 12.50 17.10
CA SER A 228 24.22 13.32 18.18
C SER A 228 22.70 13.44 18.01
N SER A 229 21.93 13.24 19.08
CA SER A 229 20.46 13.27 19.02
C SER A 229 19.85 14.67 18.86
N SER A 230 20.61 15.71 19.22
CA SER A 230 20.13 17.11 19.34
C SER A 230 19.47 17.63 18.07
N ASP A 231 20.04 17.31 16.91
CA ASP A 231 19.60 17.88 15.64
C ASP A 231 18.27 17.27 15.19
N PHE A 232 18.02 16.00 15.50
CA PHE A 232 16.78 15.31 15.14
C PHE A 232 15.55 15.86 15.88
N ALA A 233 15.76 16.53 17.02
CA ALA A 233 14.68 17.23 17.73
C ALA A 233 14.03 18.33 16.87
N TRP A 234 14.75 18.87 15.87
CA TRP A 234 14.27 19.92 14.97
C TRP A 234 13.23 19.44 13.96
N GLN A 235 13.10 18.13 13.77
CA GLN A 235 12.29 17.52 12.74
C GLN A 235 12.67 17.92 11.30
N VAL A 236 12.05 17.25 10.34
CA VAL A 236 12.12 17.67 8.92
C VAL A 236 11.32 18.97 8.70
N PRO A 237 11.68 19.78 7.68
CA PRO A 237 11.02 21.07 7.45
C PRO A 237 9.48 20.98 7.32
N GLY A 238 8.97 19.96 6.63
CA GLY A 238 7.54 19.77 6.40
C GLY A 238 6.71 19.49 7.66
N ILE A 239 7.33 19.01 8.74
CA ILE A 239 6.65 18.71 10.03
C ILE A 239 6.93 19.80 11.08
N ARG A 240 7.96 20.62 10.85
CA ARG A 240 8.49 21.55 11.83
C ARG A 240 7.47 22.60 12.28
N GLN A 241 6.62 23.10 11.39
CA GLN A 241 5.57 24.05 11.77
C GLN A 241 4.57 23.43 12.75
N GLU A 242 4.15 22.18 12.53
CA GLU A 242 3.25 21.44 13.42
C GLU A 242 3.92 21.21 14.78
N LEU A 243 5.20 20.81 14.79
CA LEU A 243 6.01 20.66 16.00
C LEU A 243 6.04 21.96 16.82
N LEU A 244 6.43 23.08 16.22
CA LEU A 244 6.54 24.37 16.91
C LEU A 244 5.18 24.87 17.41
N SER A 245 4.10 24.70 16.63
CA SER A 245 2.75 25.06 17.07
C SER A 245 2.30 24.21 18.27
N THR A 246 2.65 22.93 18.26
CA THR A 246 2.34 22.01 19.36
C THR A 246 3.16 22.32 20.61
N LEU A 247 4.44 22.68 20.46
CA LEU A 247 5.28 23.15 21.57
C LEU A 247 4.65 24.36 22.26
N ILE A 248 4.16 25.35 21.50
CA ILE A 248 3.46 26.50 22.09
C ILE A 248 2.19 26.06 22.84
N LYS A 249 1.46 25.08 22.31
CA LYS A 249 0.24 24.56 22.94
C LYS A 249 0.53 23.77 24.22
N SER A 250 1.69 23.13 24.33
CA SER A 250 2.10 22.36 25.53
C SER A 250 2.55 23.23 26.70
N LEU A 251 2.77 24.54 26.48
CA LEU A 251 3.11 25.47 27.55
C LEU A 251 1.98 25.62 28.58
N PRO A 252 2.32 25.93 29.85
CA PRO A 252 1.36 26.31 30.88
C PRO A 252 0.42 27.41 30.41
N LYS A 253 -0.85 27.33 30.85
CA LYS A 253 -1.91 28.29 30.46
C LYS A 253 -1.50 29.76 30.65
N ARG A 254 -0.69 30.06 31.67
CA ARG A 254 -0.17 31.42 31.93
C ARG A 254 0.65 31.94 30.74
N LEU A 255 1.68 31.20 30.35
CA LEU A 255 2.60 31.55 29.25
C LEU A 255 1.89 31.53 27.89
N ARG A 256 1.05 30.51 27.65
CA ARG A 256 0.38 30.32 26.35
C ARG A 256 -0.56 31.46 25.96
N ARG A 257 -1.15 32.18 26.93
CA ARG A 257 -2.09 33.28 26.65
C ARG A 257 -1.46 34.44 25.87
N ASN A 258 -0.15 34.64 26.00
CA ASN A 258 0.58 35.70 25.30
C ASN A 258 1.05 35.25 23.90
N LEU A 259 0.79 34.00 23.51
CA LEU A 259 1.28 33.35 22.30
C LEU A 259 0.13 32.82 21.43
N ILE A 260 -0.99 33.55 21.40
CA ILE A 260 -2.18 33.22 20.61
C ILE A 260 -2.29 34.21 19.44
N PRO A 261 -2.50 33.75 18.19
CA PRO A 261 -2.68 32.35 17.76
C PRO A 261 -1.36 31.55 17.66
N ALA A 262 -1.33 30.33 18.21
CA ALA A 262 -0.13 29.48 18.18
C ALA A 262 0.46 29.22 16.77
N PRO A 263 -0.35 29.07 15.70
CA PRO A 263 0.20 28.93 14.34
C PRO A 263 1.02 30.13 13.86
N ASP A 264 0.63 31.35 14.22
CA ASP A 264 1.31 32.57 13.78
C ASP A 264 2.66 32.72 14.47
N TYR A 265 2.71 32.44 15.78
CA TYR A 265 3.97 32.40 16.54
C TYR A 265 4.87 31.25 16.10
N ALA A 266 4.32 30.10 15.71
CA ALA A 266 5.10 29.00 15.14
C ALA A 266 5.76 29.40 13.81
N LYS A 267 5.06 30.15 12.97
CA LYS A 267 5.63 30.70 11.73
C LYS A 267 6.77 31.69 12.03
N ALA A 268 6.55 32.61 12.97
CA ALA A 268 7.59 33.55 13.41
C ALA A 268 8.81 32.82 14.01
N LEU A 269 8.60 31.72 14.75
CA LEU A 269 9.69 30.86 15.23
C LEU A 269 10.45 30.20 14.07
N MET A 270 9.77 29.66 13.07
CA MET A 270 10.45 29.08 11.90
C MET A 270 11.35 30.10 11.20
N GLU A 271 10.85 31.32 10.98
CA GLU A 271 11.61 32.40 10.36
C GLU A 271 12.82 32.80 11.22
N SER A 272 12.65 32.90 12.54
CA SER A 272 13.71 33.29 13.47
C SER A 272 14.79 32.22 13.66
N LEU A 273 14.40 30.94 13.68
CA LEU A 273 15.32 29.82 13.90
C LEU A 273 16.06 29.40 12.62
N GLY A 274 15.59 29.83 11.46
CA GLY A 274 16.13 29.41 10.17
C GLY A 274 15.91 27.91 9.88
N THR A 275 16.48 27.42 8.78
CA THR A 275 16.28 26.06 8.28
C THR A 275 17.31 25.05 8.79
N THR A 276 18.52 25.50 9.13
CA THR A 276 19.61 24.63 9.58
C THR A 276 19.46 24.25 11.06
N PRO A 277 19.41 22.96 11.42
CA PRO A 277 19.43 22.52 12.81
C PRO A 277 20.76 22.92 13.47
N GLN A 278 20.70 23.77 14.49
CA GLN A 278 21.88 24.16 15.25
C GLN A 278 21.52 24.48 16.70
N GLY A 279 21.99 23.65 17.62
CA GLY A 279 21.75 23.80 19.06
C GLY A 279 20.45 23.13 19.53
N ASP A 280 20.14 23.32 20.82
CA ASP A 280 18.96 22.73 21.44
C ASP A 280 17.68 23.48 21.03
N LEU A 281 16.78 22.79 20.33
CA LEU A 281 15.52 23.36 19.85
C LEU A 281 14.68 23.94 20.99
N PHE A 282 14.55 23.25 22.11
CA PHE A 282 13.70 23.68 23.22
C PHE A 282 14.27 24.94 23.87
N ALA A 283 15.59 25.01 24.04
CA ALA A 283 16.26 26.19 24.54
C ALA A 283 16.08 27.40 23.62
N LEU A 284 16.22 27.19 22.31
CA LEU A 284 16.05 28.26 21.32
C LEU A 284 14.60 28.72 21.22
N CYS A 285 13.63 27.78 21.24
CA CYS A 285 12.21 28.11 21.27
C CYS A 285 11.86 28.90 22.53
N ALA A 286 12.32 28.46 23.71
CA ALA A 286 12.09 29.16 24.97
C ALA A 286 12.61 30.61 24.93
N LYS A 287 13.82 30.81 24.40
CA LYS A 287 14.43 32.13 24.22
C LYS A 287 13.61 33.03 23.28
N GLU A 288 13.25 32.52 22.10
CA GLU A 288 12.50 33.31 21.11
C GLU A 288 11.07 33.59 21.56
N LEU A 289 10.38 32.62 22.18
CA LEU A 289 9.05 32.82 22.73
C LEU A 289 9.05 33.81 23.89
N THR A 290 10.10 33.84 24.72
CA THR A 290 10.28 34.87 25.74
C THR A 290 10.36 36.27 25.11
N ARG A 291 11.15 36.40 24.03
CA ARG A 291 11.29 37.66 23.30
C ARG A 291 9.98 38.11 22.66
N MET A 292 9.21 37.18 22.11
CA MET A 292 7.93 37.46 21.43
C MET A 292 6.78 37.73 22.41
N GLY A 293 6.67 36.93 23.48
CA GLY A 293 5.53 36.94 24.41
C GLY A 293 5.74 37.76 25.69
N GLY A 294 6.95 38.26 25.96
CA GLY A 294 7.27 39.16 27.07
C GLY A 294 7.34 38.50 28.46
N GLU A 295 6.93 37.24 28.61
CA GLU A 295 7.10 36.44 29.82
C GLU A 295 8.20 35.40 29.62
N ILE A 296 8.99 35.13 30.67
CA ILE A 296 10.08 34.14 30.62
C ILE A 296 9.49 32.75 30.44
N VAL A 297 9.92 32.09 29.36
CA VAL A 297 9.70 30.69 29.05
C VAL A 297 11.03 29.95 29.25
N ASN A 298 10.98 28.81 29.94
CA ASN A 298 12.12 27.90 30.13
C ASN A 298 11.92 26.63 29.29
N PRO A 299 13.00 25.90 28.95
CA PRO A 299 12.89 24.62 28.23
C PRO A 299 12.02 23.59 28.95
N ASP A 300 12.03 23.59 30.29
CA ASP A 300 11.24 22.67 31.11
C ASP A 300 9.76 23.04 31.21
N ASP A 301 9.36 24.23 30.72
CA ASP A 301 7.95 24.61 30.64
C ASP A 301 7.20 23.85 29.52
N PHE A 302 7.92 23.25 28.56
CA PHE A 302 7.29 22.46 27.50
C PHE A 302 6.90 21.07 28.01
N ASP A 303 5.60 20.84 28.20
CA ASP A 303 5.10 19.50 28.54
C ASP A 303 5.20 18.56 27.35
N ARG A 304 6.25 17.72 27.34
CA ARG A 304 6.51 16.74 26.27
C ARG A 304 5.44 15.65 26.19
N THR A 305 4.68 15.41 27.25
CA THR A 305 3.63 14.38 27.25
C THR A 305 2.40 14.81 26.45
N LEU A 306 2.22 16.11 26.24
CA LEU A 306 1.15 16.69 25.41
C LEU A 306 1.51 16.75 23.93
N ILE A 307 2.75 16.43 23.56
CA ILE A 307 3.23 16.47 22.17
C ILE A 307 2.93 15.11 21.52
N PRO A 308 2.17 15.06 20.41
CA PRO A 308 1.95 13.84 19.67
C PRO A 308 3.24 13.11 19.31
N ARG A 309 3.20 11.77 19.45
CA ARG A 309 4.39 10.92 19.31
C ARG A 309 5.04 11.01 17.94
N HIS A 310 4.28 11.26 16.88
CA HIS A 310 4.77 11.37 15.50
C HIS A 310 5.65 12.60 15.25
N LEU A 311 5.58 13.61 16.13
CA LEU A 311 6.42 14.81 16.06
C LEU A 311 7.83 14.57 16.61
N PHE A 312 8.09 13.44 17.25
CA PHE A 312 9.43 13.01 17.61
C PHE A 312 9.92 11.95 16.62
N MET A 313 11.13 12.11 16.09
CA MET A 313 11.71 11.11 15.20
C MET A 313 11.88 9.77 15.90
N THR A 314 11.71 8.69 15.15
CA THR A 314 12.02 7.33 15.58
C THR A 314 13.42 6.96 15.09
N PHE A 315 14.29 6.53 15.98
CA PHE A 315 15.62 6.02 15.64
C PHE A 315 15.50 4.53 15.31
N VAL A 316 15.99 4.13 14.15
CA VAL A 316 16.03 2.73 13.69
C VAL A 316 17.50 2.36 13.52
N ILE A 317 18.00 1.45 14.36
CA ILE A 317 19.41 1.04 14.34
C ILE A 317 19.53 -0.24 13.53
N GLU A 318 20.39 -0.22 12.52
CA GLU A 318 20.54 -1.31 11.54
C GLU A 318 21.95 -1.89 11.54
N ASP A 319 22.06 -3.20 11.31
CA ASP A 319 23.36 -3.84 11.11
C ASP A 319 23.93 -3.59 9.69
N SER A 320 25.11 -4.14 9.40
CA SER A 320 25.78 -4.00 8.09
C SER A 320 25.01 -4.63 6.92
N LYS A 321 23.97 -5.41 7.19
CA LYS A 321 23.09 -6.04 6.19
C LYS A 321 21.75 -5.30 6.06
N GLY A 322 21.57 -4.17 6.74
CA GLY A 322 20.32 -3.41 6.77
C GLY A 322 19.23 -4.03 7.63
N LYS A 323 19.55 -5.00 8.50
CA LYS A 323 18.56 -5.60 9.40
C LYS A 323 18.40 -4.72 10.64
N VAL A 324 17.16 -4.42 10.99
CA VAL A 324 16.84 -3.68 12.23
C VAL A 324 17.25 -4.48 13.46
N VAL A 325 18.12 -3.88 14.27
CA VAL A 325 18.62 -4.40 15.55
C VAL A 325 17.78 -3.90 16.71
N ALA A 326 17.42 -2.62 16.69
CA ALA A 326 16.55 -1.98 17.68
C ALA A 326 15.91 -0.72 17.10
N SER A 327 14.79 -0.28 17.67
CA SER A 327 14.15 0.98 17.32
C SER A 327 13.44 1.63 18.51
N GLY A 328 13.32 2.95 18.49
CA GLY A 328 12.71 3.72 19.58
C GLY A 328 12.88 5.22 19.43
N LYS A 329 12.26 6.00 20.33
CA LYS A 329 12.30 7.48 20.29
C LYS A 329 13.32 8.10 21.24
N ASN A 330 13.99 7.28 22.07
CA ASN A 330 15.05 7.71 22.97
C ASN A 330 16.39 7.18 22.42
N PHE A 331 17.17 8.06 21.80
CA PHE A 331 18.42 7.71 21.15
C PHE A 331 19.47 7.26 22.16
N GLU A 332 19.59 7.96 23.28
CA GLU A 332 20.58 7.70 24.33
C GLU A 332 20.37 6.32 24.92
N ALA A 333 19.12 5.96 25.25
CA ALA A 333 18.78 4.64 25.76
C ALA A 333 19.09 3.52 24.75
N LEU A 334 18.88 3.77 23.45
CA LEU A 334 19.25 2.83 22.40
C LEU A 334 20.77 2.70 22.28
N ALA A 335 21.50 3.82 22.22
CA ALA A 335 22.95 3.87 22.13
C ALA A 335 23.61 3.12 23.29
N ASP A 336 23.15 3.37 24.52
CA ASP A 336 23.63 2.70 25.73
C ASP A 336 23.40 1.19 25.69
N SER A 337 22.20 0.76 25.26
CA SER A 337 21.87 -0.67 25.17
C SER A 337 22.67 -1.42 24.09
N LEU A 338 23.22 -0.70 23.10
CA LEU A 338 23.87 -1.26 21.92
C LEU A 338 25.39 -1.07 21.90
N GLN A 339 26.01 -0.45 22.92
CA GLN A 339 27.44 -0.13 22.94
C GLN A 339 28.34 -1.32 22.58
N LEU A 340 28.09 -2.51 23.14
CA LEU A 340 28.87 -3.71 22.86
C LEU A 340 28.74 -4.15 21.39
N LYS A 341 27.50 -4.18 20.87
CA LYS A 341 27.23 -4.57 19.48
C LYS A 341 27.83 -3.57 18.49
N ALA A 342 27.77 -2.27 18.79
CA ALA A 342 28.40 -1.22 17.99
C ALA A 342 29.92 -1.39 17.92
N ARG A 343 30.57 -1.70 19.06
CA ARG A 343 32.01 -1.94 19.12
C ARG A 343 32.43 -3.16 18.30
N ASP A 344 31.67 -4.24 18.31
CA ASP A 344 31.99 -5.44 17.54
C ASP A 344 31.74 -5.24 16.04
N ALA A 345 30.64 -4.58 15.67
CA ALA A 345 30.36 -4.22 14.28
C ALA A 345 31.46 -3.32 13.68
N LEU A 346 31.99 -2.37 14.46
CA LEU A 346 33.14 -1.54 14.06
C LEU A 346 34.40 -2.38 13.79
N LYS A 347 34.70 -3.39 14.61
CA LYS A 347 35.87 -4.27 14.38
C LYS A 347 35.72 -5.11 13.12
N GLU A 348 34.50 -5.55 12.80
CA GLU A 348 34.23 -6.32 11.59
C GLU A 348 34.30 -5.47 10.33
N ALA A 349 33.86 -4.20 10.39
CA ALA A 349 33.87 -3.29 9.24
C ALA A 349 35.26 -2.74 8.87
N VAL A 350 36.23 -2.79 9.80
CA VAL A 350 37.62 -2.33 9.60
C VAL A 350 38.54 -3.46 9.11
N LYS A 351 38.07 -4.72 9.15
CA LYS A 351 38.75 -5.87 8.52
C LYS A 351 38.37 -5.98 7.05
#